data_AF-A0A2B2BC14-F1
#
_entry.id   AF-A0A2B2BC14-F1
#
_cell.length_a   1.000
_cell.length_b   1.000
_cell.length_c   1.000
_cell.angle_alpha   90.00
_cell.angle_beta   90.00
_cell.angle_gamma   90.00
#
_symmetry.space_group_name_H-M   'P 1'
#
loop_
_entity.id
_entity.type
_entity.pdbx_description
1 polymer ?
#
loop_
_entity_poly.entity_id
_entity_poly.type
_entity_poly.pdbx_seq_one_letter_code
_entity_poly.pdbx_strand_id
1 'polypeptide(L)' 'MQEEFKLNEQTLKFIIDFERGVESGKCFTIQELVDIFKTSHFHKAKFDTYKKTPNNSMWYAIRRSENWIKVKNGGTYMKK' A
#
# COMPACT_ATOMS: atom_id res chain seq x y z
N MET A 1 0.71 -27.09 0.95
CA MET A 1 0.81 -25.99 -0.04
C MET A 1 1.46 -24.81 0.68
N GLN A 2 2.71 -24.46 0.36
CA GLN A 2 3.34 -23.29 0.96
C GLN A 2 2.73 -22.05 0.33
N GLU A 3 2.04 -21.23 1.11
CA GLU A 3 1.48 -19.96 0.62
C GLU A 3 2.63 -19.01 0.26
N GLU A 4 2.89 -18.89 -1.04
CA GLU A 4 3.90 -17.98 -1.57
C GLU A 4 3.37 -16.54 -1.56
N PHE A 5 3.26 -15.91 -0.38
CA PHE A 5 2.87 -14.49 -0.35
C PHE A 5 3.94 -13.60 -1.01
N LYS A 6 3.58 -12.89 -2.07
CA LYS A 6 4.45 -11.90 -2.71
C LYS A 6 4.14 -10.51 -2.16
N LEU A 7 5.17 -9.75 -1.79
CA LEU A 7 4.99 -8.41 -1.21
C LEU A 7 4.12 -7.51 -2.09
N ASN A 8 4.40 -7.46 -3.39
CA ASN A 8 3.63 -6.67 -4.36
C ASN A 8 2.14 -7.06 -4.41
N GLU A 9 1.84 -8.36 -4.29
CA GLU A 9 0.47 -8.85 -4.31
C GLU A 9 -0.26 -8.48 -3.01
N GLN A 10 0.40 -8.64 -1.86
CA GLN A 10 -0.16 -8.27 -0.57
C GLN A 10 -0.38 -6.76 -0.45
N THR A 11 0.56 -5.93 -0.93
CA THR A 11 0.37 -4.47 -0.96
C THR A 11 -0.78 -4.06 -1.89
N LEU A 12 -0.99 -4.77 -2.99
CA LEU A 12 -2.12 -4.50 -3.89
C LEU A 12 -3.46 -4.88 -3.26
N LYS A 13 -3.55 -6.07 -2.66
CA LYS A 13 -4.75 -6.51 -1.91
C LYS A 13 -5.07 -5.53 -0.79
N PHE A 14 -4.05 -5.11 -0.04
CA PHE A 14 -4.18 -4.09 0.99
C PHE A 14 -4.77 -2.79 0.46
N ILE A 15 -4.22 -2.22 -0.63
CA ILE A 15 -4.74 -0.95 -1.18
C ILE A 15 -6.19 -1.08 -1.63
N ILE A 16 -6.55 -2.17 -2.33
CA ILE A 16 -7.92 -2.43 -2.80
C ILE A 16 -8.91 -2.56 -1.65
N ASP A 17 -8.50 -3.16 -0.54
CA ASP A 17 -9.35 -3.29 0.65
C ASP A 17 -9.44 -1.96 1.42
N PHE A 18 -8.29 -1.33 1.67
CA PHE A 18 -8.17 -0.06 2.37
C PHE A 18 -8.99 1.06 1.72
N GLU A 19 -8.91 1.18 0.39
CA GLU A 19 -9.55 2.29 -0.33
C GLU A 19 -11.09 2.25 -0.28
N ARG A 20 -11.70 1.11 0.06
CA ARG A 20 -13.16 0.98 0.24
C ARG A 20 -13.65 1.66 1.52
N GLY A 21 -12.79 1.77 2.53
CA GLY A 21 -13.08 2.44 3.79
C GLY A 21 -12.61 3.89 3.87
N VAL A 22 -11.97 4.39 2.81
CA VAL A 22 -11.42 5.75 2.77
C VAL A 22 -12.36 6.69 2.04
N GLU A 23 -12.73 7.77 2.72
CA GLU A 23 -13.50 8.87 2.14
C GLU A 23 -12.73 9.57 1.00
N SER A 24 -13.43 9.93 -0.06
CA SER A 24 -12.89 10.74 -1.15
C SER A 24 -12.32 12.06 -0.62
N GLY A 25 -11.19 12.50 -1.18
CA GLY A 25 -10.48 13.70 -0.76
C GLY A 25 -9.45 13.49 0.36
N LYS A 26 -9.45 12.34 1.07
CA LYS A 26 -8.41 12.05 2.06
C LYS A 26 -7.05 11.83 1.41
N CYS A 27 -6.01 12.38 2.03
CA CYS A 27 -4.63 12.31 1.56
C CYS A 27 -3.78 11.41 2.45
N PHE A 28 -2.93 10.61 1.82
CA PHE A 28 -1.94 9.77 2.49
C PHE A 28 -0.62 9.83 1.75
N THR A 29 0.48 9.79 2.48
CA THR A 29 1.82 9.55 1.96
C THR A 29 2.05 8.06 1.73
N ILE A 30 2.99 7.71 0.86
CA ILE A 30 3.45 6.32 0.72
C ILE A 30 3.87 5.74 2.07
N GLN A 31 4.55 6.54 2.92
CA GLN A 31 5.04 6.07 4.20
C GLN A 31 3.90 5.73 5.16
N GLU A 32 2.88 6.60 5.27
CA GLU A 32 1.69 6.33 6.08
C GLU A 32 0.97 5.06 5.63
N LEU A 33 0.81 4.85 4.32
CA LEU A 33 0.20 3.63 3.79
C LEU A 33 1.05 2.38 4.11
N VAL A 34 2.38 2.49 4.07
CA VAL A 34 3.28 1.40 4.46
C VAL A 34 3.17 1.09 5.95
N ASP A 35 3.06 2.11 6.79
CA ASP A 35 2.94 1.92 8.23
C ASP A 35 1.59 1.29 8.59
N ILE A 36 0.49 1.71 7.96
CA ILE A 36 -0.82 1.06 8.08
C ILE A 36 -0.73 -0.39 7.57
N PHE A 37 -0.11 -0.62 6.41
CA PHE A 37 0.08 -1.96 5.86
C PHE A 37 0.78 -2.89 6.85
N LYS A 38 1.86 -2.45 7.50
CA LYS A 38 2.60 -3.24 8.51
C LYS A 38 1.76 -3.68 9.71
N THR A 39 0.74 -2.90 10.06
CA THR A 39 -0.21 -3.25 11.13
C THR A 39 -1.38 -4.10 10.64
N SER A 40 -1.54 -4.27 9.33
CA SER A 40 -2.65 -5.01 8.73
C SER A 40 -2.39 -6.52 8.64
N HIS A 41 -3.46 -7.30 8.47
CA HIS A 41 -3.38 -8.76 8.29
C HIS A 41 -2.72 -9.19 6.95
N PHE A 42 -2.59 -8.25 6.00
CA PHE A 42 -1.87 -8.44 4.73
C PHE A 42 -0.35 -8.47 4.91
N HIS A 43 0.16 -7.87 5.98
CA HIS A 43 1.57 -7.96 6.31
C HIS A 43 1.90 -9.33 6.93
N LYS A 44 3.02 -9.91 6.50
CA LYS A 44 3.53 -11.20 7.00
C LYS A 44 4.94 -10.98 7.50
N ALA A 45 5.29 -11.63 8.61
CA ALA A 45 6.61 -11.50 9.25
C ALA A 45 7.79 -11.77 8.29
N LYS A 46 7.59 -12.59 7.24
CA LYS A 46 8.61 -12.81 6.22
C LYS A 46 8.98 -11.58 5.39
N PHE A 47 8.15 -10.53 5.38
CA PHE A 47 8.46 -9.28 4.71
C PHE A 47 9.44 -8.43 5.53
N ASP A 48 9.51 -8.64 6.84
CA ASP A 48 10.48 -7.95 7.71
C ASP A 48 11.92 -8.36 7.43
N THR A 49 12.13 -9.54 6.83
CA THR A 49 13.46 -10.01 6.44
C THR A 49 13.94 -9.37 5.13
N TYR A 50 13.12 -8.54 4.47
CA TYR A 50 13.51 -7.88 3.22
C TYR A 50 14.37 -6.66 3.51
N LYS A 51 15.48 -6.52 2.78
CA LYS A 51 16.42 -5.40 2.93
C LYS A 51 15.81 -4.04 2.55
N LYS A 52 14.75 -4.02 1.73
CA LYS A 52 14.12 -2.80 1.20
C LYS A 52 12.74 -2.61 1.82
N THR A 53 12.40 -1.36 2.11
CA THR A 53 11.06 -1.02 2.57
C THR A 53 10.01 -1.26 1.48
N PRO A 54 8.75 -1.53 1.85
CA PRO A 54 7.67 -1.76 0.89
C PRO A 54 7.25 -0.54 0.06
N ASN A 55 7.94 0.60 0.15
CA ASN A 55 7.53 1.87 -0.44
C ASN A 55 7.33 1.77 -1.96
N ASN A 56 8.21 1.05 -2.67
CA ASN A 56 8.07 0.84 -4.12
C ASN A 56 6.88 -0.04 -4.47
N SER A 57 6.66 -1.11 -3.69
CA SER A 57 5.50 -2.00 -3.84
C SER A 57 4.20 -1.26 -3.58
N MET A 58 4.18 -0.40 -2.56
CA MET A 58 3.04 0.44 -2.22
C MET A 58 2.74 1.47 -3.32
N TRP A 59 3.77 2.16 -3.82
CA TRP A 59 3.62 3.09 -4.95
C TRP A 59 3.04 2.41 -6.18
N TYR A 60 3.51 1.19 -6.50
CA TYR A 60 2.99 0.41 -7.61
C TYR A 60 1.53 -0.02 -7.38
N ALA A 61 1.19 -0.46 -6.17
CA ALA A 61 -0.17 -0.83 -5.78
C ALA A 61 -1.17 0.33 -5.96
N ILE A 62 -0.81 1.52 -5.47
CA ILE A 62 -1.62 2.73 -5.63
C ILE A 62 -1.83 3.05 -7.12
N ARG A 63 -0.76 3.01 -7.93
CA ARG A 63 -0.90 3.24 -9.38
C ARG A 63 -1.82 2.24 -10.05
N ARG A 64 -1.77 0.96 -9.67
CA ARG A 64 -2.62 -0.10 -10.24
C ARG A 64 -4.08 -0.02 -9.84
N SER A 65 -4.38 0.51 -8.65
CA SER A 65 -5.75 0.62 -8.16
C SER A 65 -6.56 1.70 -8.90
N GLU A 66 -5.89 2.63 -9.60
CA GLU A 66 -6.50 3.73 -10.37
C GLU A 66 -7.45 4.66 -9.58
N ASN A 67 -7.56 4.47 -8.26
CA ASN A 67 -8.47 5.17 -7.36
C ASN A 67 -7.83 6.34 -6.60
N TRP A 68 -6.61 6.72 -6.98
CA TRP A 68 -5.80 7.71 -6.29
C TRP A 68 -5.22 8.75 -7.24
N ILE A 69 -5.08 9.98 -6.76
CA ILE A 69 -4.48 11.10 -7.50
C ILE A 69 -3.22 11.54 -6.75
N LYS A 70 -2.11 11.67 -7.45
CA LYS A 70 -0.89 12.24 -6.86
C LYS A 70 -1.09 13.75 -6.71
N VAL A 71 -1.06 14.25 -5.47
CA VAL A 71 -1.37 15.66 -5.17
C VAL A 71 -0.14 16.54 -4.93
N LYS A 72 1.00 15.97 -4.54
CA LYS A 72 2.24 16.74 -4.29
C LYS A 72 3.49 16.02 -4.79
N ASN A 73 4.52 16.79 -5.13
CA ASN A 73 5.89 16.29 -5.27
C ASN A 73 6.39 15.91 -3.87
N GLY A 74 6.54 14.60 -3.62
CA GLY A 74 6.79 14.04 -2.28
C GLY A 74 6.10 12.70 -2.02
N GLY A 75 5.21 12.25 -2.92
CA GLY A 75 4.58 10.92 -2.80
C GLY A 75 3.30 10.92 -1.94
N THR A 76 2.58 12.04 -1.93
CA THR A 76 1.23 12.13 -1.34
C THR A 76 0.17 11.82 -2.40
N TYR A 77 -0.79 10.98 -2.01
CA TYR A 77 -1.89 10.49 -2.83
C TYR A 77 -3.21 10.80 -2.16
N MET A 78 -4.15 11.31 -2.94
CA MET A 78 -5.50 11.61 -2.52
C MET A 78 -6.47 10.57 -3.09
N LYS A 79 -7.38 10.07 -2.27
CA LYS A 79 -8.44 9.17 -2.71
C LYS A 79 -9.38 9.93 -3.66
N LYS A 80 -9.58 9.39 -4.86
CA LYS A 80 -10.62 9.85 -5.80
C LYS A 80 -12.01 9.70 -5.20
#